data_AF-A0A938S0U8-F1
#
_entry.id   AF-A0A938S0U8-F1
#
_cell.length_a   1.000
_cell.length_b   1.000
_cell.length_c   1.000
_cell.angle_alpha   90.00
_cell.angle_beta   90.00
_cell.angle_gamma   90.00
#
_symmetry.space_group_name_H-M   'P 1'
#
loop_
_entity.id
_entity.type
_entity.pdbx_description
1 polymer ?
#
loop_
_entity_poly.entity_id
_entity_poly.type
_entity_poly.pdbx_seq_one_letter_code
_entity_poly.pdbx_strand_id
1 'polypeptide(L)'
;MNTDATEPNDEKTTDNPAEQLAEAEERMARMSRDLDDLHLEQKLTHKLAAAGAVDLETAVLVAKARIEGQSPTDPDTCVAQLRKEKPYLFGGPTEAPAARKTAGAKDRTTTGPTALEQAARKATQTGSRADLHHYLKLRRNLL
;
A
#
# COMPACT_ATOMS: atom_id res chain seq x y z
N MET A 1 12.03 62.20 51.88
CA MET A 1 11.21 61.30 52.73
C MET A 1 10.26 60.61 51.79
N ASN A 2 10.50 59.31 51.59
CA ASN A 2 9.83 58.44 50.62
C ASN A 2 8.65 57.72 51.28
N THR A 3 7.53 57.62 50.58
CA THR A 3 6.42 56.65 50.72
C THR A 3 5.56 56.87 49.47
N ASP A 4 5.06 55.91 48.71
CA ASP A 4 5.00 54.46 48.82
C ASP A 4 4.62 53.97 47.41
N ALA A 5 5.31 52.93 46.93
CA ALA A 5 5.02 52.29 45.66
C ALA A 5 4.10 51.11 45.95
N THR A 6 2.82 51.23 45.64
CA THR A 6 1.91 50.08 45.60
C THR A 6 1.93 49.51 44.19
N GLU A 7 2.85 48.59 43.94
CA GLU A 7 2.69 47.60 42.86
C GLU A 7 1.60 46.60 43.29
N PRO A 8 0.55 46.37 42.48
CA PRO A 8 -0.31 45.22 42.68
C PRO A 8 0.45 43.97 42.22
N ASN A 9 0.74 43.11 43.19
CA ASN A 9 1.33 41.80 42.99
C ASN A 9 0.33 40.89 42.24
N ASP A 10 0.49 40.74 40.93
CA ASP A 10 -0.18 39.72 40.11
C ASP A 10 0.47 38.35 40.34
N GLU A 11 0.54 37.91 41.59
CA GLU A 11 0.79 36.52 41.94
C GLU A 11 -0.52 35.77 41.84
N LYS A 12 -0.84 35.36 40.61
CA LYS A 12 -1.89 34.39 40.32
C LYS A 12 -1.49 33.05 40.95
N THR A 13 -1.81 32.89 42.23
CA THR A 13 -1.56 31.69 43.02
C THR A 13 -2.42 30.56 42.44
N THR A 14 -1.85 29.80 41.51
CA THR A 14 -2.43 28.57 40.95
C THR A 14 -2.26 27.40 41.92
N ASP A 15 -2.70 27.60 43.17
CA ASP A 15 -2.72 26.56 44.21
C ASP A 15 -4.15 26.18 44.56
N ASN A 16 -4.99 26.00 43.54
CA ASN A 16 -6.25 25.34 43.72
C ASN A 16 -6.06 23.83 43.44
N PRO A 17 -5.98 22.97 44.48
CA PRO A 17 -5.82 21.54 44.28
C PRO A 17 -6.97 20.92 43.48
N ALA A 18 -8.16 21.53 43.50
CA ALA A 18 -9.28 21.08 42.68
C ALA A 18 -9.05 21.34 41.18
N GLU A 19 -8.42 22.46 40.82
CA GLU A 19 -8.05 22.75 39.42
C GLU A 19 -6.92 21.84 38.94
N GLN A 20 -5.92 21.59 39.78
CA GLN A 20 -4.83 20.65 39.46
C GLN A 20 -5.34 19.21 39.28
N LEU A 21 -6.30 18.78 40.10
CA LEU A 21 -6.95 17.48 39.95
C LEU A 21 -7.78 17.41 38.66
N ALA A 22 -8.59 18.43 38.38
CA ALA A 22 -9.37 18.48 37.14
C ALA A 22 -8.48 18.47 35.89
N GLU A 23 -7.37 19.22 35.90
CA GLU A 23 -6.40 19.24 34.80
C GLU A 23 -5.68 17.89 34.65
N ALA A 24 -5.32 17.25 35.76
CA ALA A 24 -4.72 15.92 35.74
C ALA A 24 -5.69 14.85 35.20
N GLU A 25 -6.97 14.89 35.60
CA GLU A 25 -8.01 14.00 35.10
C GLU A 25 -8.26 14.21 33.60
N GLU A 26 -8.29 15.45 33.12
CA GLU A 26 -8.42 15.75 31.70
C GLU A 26 -7.22 15.23 30.90
N ARG A 27 -6.00 15.44 31.41
CA ARG A 27 -4.77 14.90 30.82
C ARG A 27 -4.78 13.37 30.79
N MET A 28 -5.23 12.72 31.86
CA MET A 28 -5.38 11.26 31.92
C MET A 28 -6.42 10.77 30.91
N ALA A 29 -7.58 11.42 30.82
CA ALA A 29 -8.63 11.08 29.87
C ALA A 29 -8.19 11.27 28.41
N ARG A 30 -7.34 12.28 28.15
CA ARG A 30 -6.75 12.49 26.83
C ARG A 30 -5.73 11.41 26.50
N MET A 31 -4.78 11.15 27.40
CA MET A 31 -3.78 10.10 27.21
C MET A 31 -4.42 8.71 27.04
N SER A 32 -5.50 8.42 27.79
CA SER A 32 -6.24 7.17 27.62
C SER A 32 -6.83 7.03 26.22
N ARG A 33 -7.47 8.10 25.70
CA ARG A 33 -8.00 8.11 24.33
C ARG A 33 -6.90 7.93 23.29
N ASP A 34 -5.79 8.66 23.43
CA ASP A 34 -4.66 8.57 22.50
C ASP A 34 -4.08 7.13 22.48
N LEU A 35 -4.01 6.47 23.65
CA LEU A 35 -3.58 5.07 23.74
C LEU A 35 -4.56 4.10 23.11
N ASP A 36 -5.86 4.29 23.33
CA ASP A 36 -6.91 3.45 22.74
C ASP A 36 -6.89 3.57 21.21
N ASP A 37 -6.74 4.79 20.68
CA ASP A 37 -6.61 5.07 19.25
C ASP A 37 -5.36 4.44 18.65
N LEU A 38 -4.22 4.54 19.33
CA LEU A 38 -2.96 3.93 18.89
C LEU A 38 -3.05 2.41 18.86
N HIS A 39 -3.64 1.80 19.90
CA HIS A 39 -3.85 0.35 19.97
C HIS A 39 -4.80 -0.13 18.86
N LEU A 40 -5.87 0.62 18.59
CA LEU A 40 -6.79 0.32 17.51
C LEU A 40 -6.09 0.36 16.16
N GLU A 41 -5.31 1.42 15.90
CA GLU A 41 -4.55 1.58 14.67
C GLU A 41 -3.55 0.45 14.48
N GLN A 42 -2.75 0.13 15.50
CA GLN A 42 -1.80 -0.98 15.45
C GLN A 42 -2.49 -2.32 15.12
N LYS A 43 -3.64 -2.59 15.76
CA LYS A 43 -4.43 -3.80 15.53
C LYS A 43 -4.98 -3.86 14.12
N LEU A 44 -5.48 -2.73 13.58
CA LEU A 44 -5.95 -2.63 12.20
C LEU A 44 -4.82 -2.85 11.22
N THR A 45 -3.67 -2.20 11.41
CA THR A 45 -2.48 -2.33 10.55
C THR A 45 -2.04 -3.78 10.45
N HIS A 46 -1.92 -4.49 11.58
CA HIS A 46 -1.55 -5.90 11.57
C HIS A 46 -2.57 -6.76 10.81
N LYS A 47 -3.87 -6.54 11.03
CA LYS A 47 -4.93 -7.34 10.40
C LYS A 47 -5.06 -7.07 8.92
N LEU A 48 -4.95 -5.82 8.49
CA LEU A 48 -5.00 -5.41 7.09
C LEU A 48 -3.78 -5.92 6.31
N ALA A 49 -2.59 -5.84 6.91
CA ALA A 49 -1.39 -6.45 6.34
C ALA A 49 -1.54 -7.96 6.19
N ALA A 50 -2.03 -8.66 7.22
CA ALA A 50 -2.29 -10.10 7.16
C ALA A 50 -3.38 -10.47 6.14
N ALA A 51 -4.35 -9.58 5.90
CA ALA A 51 -5.39 -9.74 4.88
C ALA A 51 -4.90 -9.42 3.46
N GLY A 52 -3.65 -8.97 3.28
CA GLY A 52 -3.06 -8.68 1.98
C GLY A 52 -3.47 -7.32 1.41
N ALA A 53 -3.64 -6.30 2.25
CA ALA A 53 -3.86 -4.93 1.76
C ALA A 53 -2.71 -4.50 0.82
N VAL A 54 -3.05 -4.03 -0.39
CA VAL A 54 -2.07 -3.51 -1.36
C VAL A 54 -1.58 -2.13 -0.96
N ASP A 55 -2.49 -1.33 -0.42
CA ASP A 55 -2.23 -0.01 0.14
C ASP A 55 -2.70 -0.01 1.60
N LEU A 56 -1.72 -0.16 2.51
CA LEU A 56 -1.98 -0.29 3.94
C LEU A 56 -2.52 1.02 4.53
N GLU A 57 -1.95 2.15 4.15
CA GLU A 57 -2.34 3.48 4.65
C GLU A 57 -3.79 3.79 4.28
N THR A 58 -4.14 3.60 3.01
CA THR A 58 -5.52 3.80 2.55
C THR A 58 -6.48 2.82 3.24
N ALA A 59 -6.08 1.56 3.41
CA ALA A 59 -6.92 0.57 4.08
C ALA A 59 -7.15 0.89 5.57
N VAL A 60 -6.12 1.36 6.28
CA VAL A 60 -6.20 1.79 7.69
C VAL A 60 -7.13 3.00 7.82
N LEU A 61 -6.96 4.01 6.98
CA LEU A 61 -7.79 5.22 7.00
C LEU A 61 -9.28 4.88 6.80
N VAL A 62 -9.59 4.01 5.83
CA VAL A 62 -10.97 3.60 5.55
C VAL A 62 -11.53 2.74 6.68
N ALA A 63 -10.73 1.88 7.29
CA ALA A 63 -11.15 1.06 8.43
C ALA A 63 -11.43 1.92 9.68
N LYS A 64 -10.56 2.89 9.99
CA LYS A 64 -10.74 3.83 11.12
C LYS A 64 -12.02 4.65 10.94
N ALA A 65 -12.20 5.28 9.78
CA ALA A 65 -13.41 6.06 9.48
C ALA A 65 -14.71 5.24 9.62
N ARG A 66 -14.65 3.93 9.38
CA ARG A 66 -15.80 3.03 9.54
C ARG A 66 -16.09 2.70 11.00
N ILE A 67 -15.06 2.45 11.80
CA ILE A 67 -15.21 2.14 13.24
C ILE A 67 -15.68 3.37 14.02
N GLU A 68 -15.27 4.57 13.61
CA GLU A 68 -15.74 5.83 14.19
C GLU A 68 -17.20 6.14 13.81
N GLY A 69 -17.62 5.77 12.59
CA GLY A 69 -18.96 6.07 12.05
C GLY A 69 -20.05 5.02 12.30
N GLN A 70 -19.70 3.84 12.81
CA GLN A 70 -20.63 2.73 13.08
C GLN A 70 -20.39 2.15 14.48
N SER A 71 -21.40 1.50 15.06
CA SER A 71 -21.32 0.80 16.36
C SER A 71 -20.02 -0.02 16.46
N PRO A 72 -19.40 -0.11 17.66
CA PRO A 72 -18.08 -0.70 17.85
C PRO A 72 -18.01 -2.09 17.22
N THR A 73 -17.45 -2.11 16.01
CA THR A 73 -17.38 -3.29 15.16
C THR A 73 -16.00 -3.86 15.40
N ASP A 74 -15.92 -5.13 15.80
CA ASP A 74 -14.62 -5.76 16.04
C ASP A 74 -13.74 -5.65 14.77
N PRO A 75 -12.47 -5.26 14.90
CA PRO A 75 -11.60 -5.05 13.76
C PRO A 75 -11.48 -6.26 12.81
N ASP A 76 -11.71 -7.52 13.23
CA ASP A 76 -11.76 -8.64 12.27
C ASP A 76 -12.96 -8.53 11.34
N THR A 77 -14.12 -8.22 11.91
CA THR A 77 -15.36 -8.04 11.15
C THR A 77 -15.27 -6.83 10.21
N CYS A 78 -14.60 -5.75 10.65
CA CYS A 78 -14.32 -4.59 9.81
C CYS A 78 -13.47 -4.96 8.59
N VAL A 79 -12.36 -5.68 8.79
CA VAL A 79 -11.48 -6.13 7.70
C VAL A 79 -12.21 -7.08 6.74
N ALA A 80 -13.00 -8.02 7.26
CA ALA A 80 -13.78 -8.95 6.44
C ALA A 80 -14.81 -8.23 5.55
N GLN A 81 -15.52 -7.24 6.09
CA GLN A 81 -16.43 -6.41 5.32
C GLN A 81 -15.70 -5.56 4.30
N LEU A 82 -14.57 -4.96 4.68
CA LEU A 82 -13.76 -4.14 3.79
C LEU A 82 -13.26 -4.96 2.59
N ARG A 83 -12.89 -6.23 2.81
CA ARG A 83 -12.49 -7.15 1.73
C ARG A 83 -13.64 -7.48 0.78
N LYS A 84 -14.88 -7.53 1.28
CA LYS A 84 -16.08 -7.79 0.47
C LYS A 84 -16.50 -6.56 -0.34
N GLU A 85 -16.46 -5.37 0.26
CA GLU A 85 -16.98 -4.14 -0.35
C GLU A 85 -15.95 -3.40 -1.19
N LYS A 86 -14.67 -3.44 -0.76
CA LYS A 86 -13.56 -2.75 -1.41
C LYS A 86 -12.44 -3.74 -1.75
N PRO A 87 -12.72 -4.75 -2.60
CA PRO A 87 -11.74 -5.79 -2.93
C PRO A 87 -10.48 -5.23 -3.58
N TYR A 88 -10.55 -4.06 -4.24
CA TYR A 88 -9.42 -3.38 -4.86
C TYR A 88 -8.37 -2.87 -3.87
N LEU A 89 -8.70 -2.74 -2.57
CA LEU A 89 -7.73 -2.41 -1.53
C LEU A 89 -6.88 -3.61 -1.11
N PHE A 90 -7.31 -4.82 -1.49
CA PHE A 90 -6.64 -6.07 -1.16
C PHE A 90 -6.08 -6.69 -2.42
N GLY A 91 -4.91 -7.30 -2.31
CA GLY A 91 -4.39 -8.16 -3.35
C GLY A 91 -5.39 -9.31 -3.46
N GLY A 92 -6.04 -9.45 -4.62
CA GLY A 92 -6.85 -10.63 -4.90
C GLY A 92 -6.03 -11.91 -4.67
N PRO A 93 -6.67 -13.10 -4.62
CA PRO A 93 -5.92 -14.35 -4.61
C PRO A 93 -4.86 -14.25 -5.71
N THR A 94 -3.61 -14.53 -5.35
CA THR A 94 -2.48 -14.51 -6.25
C THR A 94 -2.67 -15.62 -7.29
N GLU A 95 -3.64 -15.47 -8.20
CA GLU A 95 -3.39 -15.82 -9.57
C GLU A 95 -2.24 -14.91 -9.98
N ALA A 96 -1.06 -15.53 -10.05
CA ALA A 96 0.14 -14.93 -10.59
C ALA A 96 -0.26 -14.01 -11.75
N PRO A 97 0.29 -12.79 -11.84
CA PRO A 97 -0.13 -11.86 -12.88
C PRO A 97 0.13 -12.52 -14.24
N ALA A 98 -0.93 -13.07 -14.84
CA ALA A 98 -0.98 -13.28 -16.26
C ALA A 98 -0.95 -11.86 -16.83
N ALA A 99 0.28 -11.40 -17.10
CA ALA A 99 0.58 -10.10 -17.63
C ALA A 99 -0.43 -9.80 -18.76
N ARG A 100 -1.36 -8.89 -18.49
CA ARG A 100 -2.25 -8.36 -19.53
C ARG A 100 -1.36 -7.55 -20.45
N LYS A 101 -0.85 -8.19 -21.50
CA LYS A 101 -0.06 -7.57 -22.56
C LYS A 101 -0.97 -6.61 -23.34
N THR A 102 -1.04 -5.36 -22.90
CA THR A 102 -1.59 -4.25 -23.68
C THR A 102 -0.51 -3.68 -24.59
N ALA A 103 -0.12 -4.45 -25.60
CA ALA A 103 0.56 -4.01 -26.82
C ALA A 103 0.93 -5.27 -27.62
N GLY A 104 0.58 -5.27 -28.90
CA GLY A 104 0.93 -6.35 -29.81
C GLY A 104 2.44 -6.50 -29.94
N ALA A 105 3.00 -7.51 -29.29
CA ALA A 105 4.28 -8.09 -29.65
C ALA A 105 4.16 -9.59 -29.35
N LYS A 106 4.14 -10.38 -30.42
CA LYS A 106 4.14 -11.84 -30.39
C LYS A 106 5.47 -12.30 -29.81
N ASP A 107 5.54 -12.31 -28.49
CA ASP A 107 6.69 -12.80 -27.75
C ASP A 107 6.62 -14.33 -27.77
N ARG A 108 7.17 -14.91 -28.84
CA ARG A 108 7.33 -16.35 -29.03
C ARG A 108 8.66 -16.75 -28.41
N THR A 109 8.74 -16.74 -27.08
CA THR A 109 9.71 -17.55 -26.35
C THR A 109 9.16 -18.97 -26.30
N THR A 110 9.42 -19.72 -27.37
CA THR A 110 9.31 -21.19 -27.32
C THR A 110 10.61 -21.74 -27.84
N THR A 111 11.32 -22.37 -26.92
CA THR A 111 12.50 -23.21 -27.07
C THR A 111 12.44 -24.02 -28.37
N GLY A 112 13.12 -23.54 -29.41
CA GLY A 112 13.20 -24.17 -30.72
C GLY A 112 13.99 -23.28 -31.69
N PRO A 113 14.78 -23.85 -32.62
CA PRO A 113 15.54 -23.03 -33.56
C PRO A 113 14.56 -22.20 -34.38
N THR A 114 14.73 -20.88 -34.32
CA THR A 114 13.87 -19.94 -35.05
C THR A 114 13.91 -20.27 -36.55
N ALA A 115 12.83 -20.00 -37.29
CA ALA A 115 12.80 -20.27 -38.73
C ALA A 115 13.98 -19.63 -39.49
N LEU A 116 14.50 -18.50 -38.97
CA LEU A 116 15.72 -17.86 -39.44
C LEU A 116 16.97 -18.73 -39.19
N GLU A 117 17.14 -19.26 -37.98
CA GLU A 117 18.27 -20.10 -37.61
C GLU A 117 18.28 -21.43 -38.38
N GLN A 118 17.12 -22.03 -38.62
CA GLN A 118 17.01 -23.21 -39.48
C GLN A 118 17.39 -22.91 -40.93
N ALA A 119 16.94 -21.77 -41.46
CA ALA A 119 17.33 -21.32 -42.81
C ALA A 119 18.83 -21.02 -42.90
N ALA A 120 19.43 -20.47 -41.83
CA ALA A 120 20.87 -20.23 -41.75
C ALA A 120 21.66 -21.54 -41.81
N ARG A 121 21.30 -22.52 -40.96
CA ARG A 121 21.94 -23.85 -40.94
C ARG A 121 21.79 -24.59 -42.26
N LYS A 122 20.62 -24.48 -42.90
CA LYS A 122 20.39 -25.10 -44.20
C LYS A 122 21.25 -24.45 -45.28
N ALA A 123 21.36 -23.12 -45.30
CA ALA A 123 22.20 -22.41 -46.26
C ALA A 123 23.70 -22.74 -46.09
N THR A 124 24.18 -22.90 -44.85
CA THR A 124 25.58 -23.31 -44.61
C THR A 124 25.83 -24.78 -44.94
N GLN A 125 24.85 -25.66 -44.70
CA GLN A 125 24.97 -27.09 -44.94
C GLN A 125 24.85 -27.46 -46.42
N THR A 126 23.97 -26.80 -47.17
CA THR A 126 23.75 -27.10 -48.60
C THR A 126 24.61 -26.25 -49.54
N GLY A 127 25.06 -25.07 -49.10
CA GLY A 127 25.80 -24.12 -49.93
C GLY A 127 24.99 -23.60 -51.14
N SER A 128 23.68 -23.87 -51.19
CA SER A 128 22.84 -23.56 -52.33
C SER A 128 22.41 -22.10 -52.34
N ARG A 129 22.49 -21.47 -53.52
CA ARG A 129 22.04 -20.08 -53.73
C ARG A 129 20.57 -19.87 -53.34
N ALA A 130 19.72 -20.87 -53.56
CA ALA A 130 18.30 -20.79 -53.22
C ALA A 130 18.07 -20.72 -51.71
N ASP A 131 18.77 -21.56 -50.94
CA ASP A 131 18.68 -21.60 -49.47
C ASP A 131 19.27 -20.32 -48.85
N LEU A 132 20.38 -19.80 -49.39
CA LEU A 132 20.94 -18.51 -48.97
C LEU A 132 19.97 -17.36 -49.19
N HIS A 133 19.31 -17.30 -50.36
CA HIS A 133 18.35 -16.25 -50.66
C HIS A 133 17.13 -16.30 -49.75
N HIS A 134 16.68 -17.52 -49.38
CA HIS A 134 15.60 -17.70 -48.42
C HIS A 134 15.97 -17.19 -47.01
N TYR A 135 17.19 -17.51 -46.54
CA TYR A 135 17.71 -16.98 -45.28
C TYR A 135 17.81 -15.45 -45.28
N LEU A 136 18.34 -14.83 -46.35
CA LEU A 136 18.48 -13.38 -46.45
C LEU A 136 17.13 -12.66 -46.48
N LYS A 137 16.12 -13.23 -47.15
CA LYS A 137 14.74 -12.70 -47.11
C LYS A 137 14.17 -12.71 -45.69
N LEU A 138 14.33 -13.82 -44.98
CA LEU A 138 13.88 -13.95 -43.59
C LEU A 138 14.60 -12.95 -42.67
N ARG A 139 15.92 -12.77 -42.86
CA ARG A 139 16.71 -11.78 -42.11
C ARG A 139 16.22 -10.35 -42.34
N ARG A 140 15.88 -10.00 -43.58
CA ARG A 140 15.42 -8.64 -43.93
C ARG A 140 14.06 -8.30 -43.33
N ASN A 141 13.17 -9.26 -43.20
CA ASN A 141 11.82 -9.04 -42.66
C ASN A 141 11.80 -8.90 -41.12
N LEU A 142 12.94 -9.07 -40.46
CA LEU A 142 13.11 -8.95 -39.01
C LEU A 142 13.83 -7.66 -38.58
N LEU A 143 14.25 -6.83 -39.55
CA LEU A 143 14.76 -5.46 -39.37
C LEU A 143 13.64 -4.46 -39.66
#